data_AF-A0A183V146-F1
#
_entry.id   AF-A0A183V146-F1
#
_cell.length_a   1.000
_cell.length_b   1.000
_cell.length_c   1.000
_cell.angle_alpha   90.00
_cell.angle_beta   90.00
_cell.angle_gamma   90.00
#
_symmetry.space_group_name_H-M   'P 1'
#
loop_
_entity.id
_entity.type
_entity.pdbx_description
1 polymer ?
#
loop_
_entity_poly.entity_id
_entity_poly.type
_entity_poly.pdbx_seq_one_letter_code
_entity_poly.pdbx_strand_id
1 'polypeptide(L)'
;MIIGIKLNYDVYLPQMCITFAPLSDKLRAMNDSGGTYNAHNDTSQSFSLLRHPSCYIIDNDYLVERFWLVTVLGSTLSTISIIENLFLFIVFISSRQHRNSCSLYLMLLALSDTFISGTYILIMSVKVLYQFTESVYLKRMVVYLVPMMTMSHIAITTSSFLIVFATVERFCITISHNCVDFLQNNRKLIAVFAVLIGVITKGTLLLEIIPVYDPDCADTLNEYRLEVTALVSHNRHYKLWRFWFRNIVTILFPFFTLMYLNARIVNELRKNVYMGMQTNSVNSAVKAVSAKQR
;
A
#
# COMPACT_ATOMS: atom_id res chain seq x y z
N MET A 1 -13.69 12.67 6.68
CA MET A 1 -12.80 12.10 7.71
C MET A 1 -12.10 10.88 7.11
N ILE A 2 -11.11 11.13 6.27
CA ILE A 2 -10.21 10.11 5.70
C ILE A 2 -8.83 10.71 5.84
N ILE A 3 -8.30 10.67 7.06
CA ILE A 3 -6.87 10.81 7.28
C ILE A 3 -6.36 9.38 7.32
N GLY A 4 -6.39 8.74 6.15
CA GLY A 4 -5.56 7.58 5.91
C GLY A 4 -4.14 8.13 5.80
N ILE A 5 -3.46 8.19 6.95
CA ILE A 5 -2.03 8.44 7.00
C ILE A 5 -1.44 7.38 6.07
N LYS A 6 -0.97 7.85 4.91
CA LYS A 6 -0.17 7.07 3.97
C LYS A 6 1.14 6.82 4.70
N LEU A 7 1.13 5.85 5.63
CA LEU A 7 2.29 5.38 6.35
C LEU A 7 3.22 4.78 5.31
N ASN A 8 4.10 5.63 4.79
CA ASN A 8 5.46 5.36 4.36
C ASN A 8 5.76 3.89 3.99
N TYR A 9 5.06 3.35 2.98
CA TYR A 9 5.51 2.16 2.25
C TYR A 9 6.75 2.48 1.39
N ASP A 10 7.10 3.77 1.29
CA ASP A 10 8.39 4.29 0.83
C ASP A 10 9.55 4.00 1.82
N VAL A 11 9.42 3.03 2.74
CA VAL A 11 10.57 2.44 3.46
C VAL A 11 11.14 1.23 2.71
N TYR A 12 10.39 0.59 1.81
CA TYR A 12 10.91 -0.48 0.95
C TYR A 12 11.52 0.03 -0.36
N LEU A 13 11.14 1.21 -0.84
CA LEU A 13 11.78 1.82 -2.00
C LEU A 13 13.22 2.30 -1.71
N PRO A 14 13.57 2.91 -0.56
CA PRO A 14 14.94 3.30 -0.26
C PRO A 14 15.81 2.09 0.07
N GLN A 15 15.29 0.99 0.64
CA GLN A 15 16.10 -0.24 0.75
C GLN A 15 16.41 -0.87 -0.63
N MET A 16 15.55 -0.65 -1.64
CA MET A 16 15.84 -1.00 -3.04
C MET A 16 16.70 0.05 -3.76
N CYS A 17 16.70 1.32 -3.33
CA CYS A 17 17.59 2.37 -3.86
C CYS A 17 18.97 2.40 -3.19
N ILE A 18 19.15 1.86 -1.98
CA ILE A 18 20.46 1.73 -1.33
C ILE A 18 21.31 0.62 -1.99
N THR A 19 20.70 -0.24 -2.81
CA THR A 19 21.42 -1.15 -3.72
C THR A 19 21.77 -0.53 -5.08
N PHE A 20 21.62 0.80 -5.24
CA PHE A 20 22.04 1.56 -6.42
C PHE A 20 23.06 2.65 -6.08
N ALA A 21 24.01 2.37 -5.18
CA ALA A 21 25.28 3.12 -5.21
C ALA A 21 26.07 2.71 -6.47
N PRO A 22 26.64 3.64 -7.23
CA PRO A 22 27.41 3.32 -8.43
C PRO A 22 28.60 2.42 -8.06
N LEU A 23 28.89 1.46 -8.93
CA LEU A 23 29.97 0.47 -8.84
C LEU A 23 31.37 1.08 -8.60
N SER A 24 31.52 2.41 -8.66
CA SER A 24 32.75 3.15 -8.39
C SER A 24 33.16 3.17 -6.90
N ASP A 25 32.20 3.14 -5.97
CA ASP A 25 32.52 3.33 -4.54
C ASP A 25 32.93 2.02 -3.85
N LYS A 26 32.51 0.85 -4.37
CA LYS A 26 33.00 -0.46 -3.90
C LYS A 26 34.42 -0.79 -4.35
N LEU A 27 34.88 -0.23 -5.47
CA LEU A 27 36.26 -0.40 -5.94
C LEU A 27 37.27 0.48 -5.18
N ARG A 28 36.82 1.61 -4.59
CA ARG A 28 37.69 2.49 -3.80
C ARG A 28 37.98 1.94 -2.40
N ALA A 29 37.08 1.13 -1.82
CA ALA A 29 37.30 0.51 -0.50
C ALA A 29 38.18 -0.76 -0.54
N MET A 30 38.44 -1.35 -1.71
CA MET A 30 39.31 -2.54 -1.84
C MET A 30 40.80 -2.19 -1.99
N ASN A 31 41.17 -0.92 -2.19
CA ASN A 31 42.56 -0.51 -2.44
C ASN A 31 43.29 0.03 -1.19
N ASP A 32 42.63 0.09 -0.03
CA ASP A 32 43.16 0.73 1.20
C ASP A 32 43.57 -0.29 2.28
N SER A 33 43.71 -1.56 1.91
CA SER A 33 44.15 -2.64 2.83
C SER A 33 45.43 -3.32 2.36
N GLY A 34 46.38 -2.53 1.86
CA GLY A 34 47.77 -2.96 1.69
C GLY A 34 48.58 -2.59 2.93
N GLY A 35 48.53 -3.42 3.98
CA GLY A 35 49.27 -3.20 5.23
C GLY A 35 49.74 -4.52 5.84
N THR A 36 51.03 -4.80 5.66
CA THR A 36 51.84 -5.91 6.17
C THR A 36 51.73 -6.16 7.68
N TYR A 37 51.49 -7.40 8.14
CA TYR A 37 51.99 -7.90 9.44
C TYR A 37 52.21 -9.43 9.44
N ASN A 38 53.20 -9.81 10.24
CA ASN A 38 54.05 -10.99 10.14
C ASN A 38 53.43 -12.32 10.62
N ALA A 39 53.98 -13.41 10.09
CA ALA A 39 53.73 -14.78 10.48
C ALA A 39 54.18 -15.06 11.92
N HIS A 40 53.28 -15.67 12.71
CA HIS A 40 53.65 -16.50 13.85
C HIS A 40 52.76 -17.75 13.85
N ASN A 41 53.41 -18.91 13.73
CA ASN A 41 52.81 -20.24 13.83
C ASN A 41 52.33 -20.47 15.27
N ASP A 42 51.12 -21.01 15.41
CA ASP A 42 50.87 -22.10 16.35
C ASP A 42 49.68 -22.95 15.88
N THR A 43 49.99 -24.19 15.53
CA THR A 43 49.07 -25.27 15.17
C THR A 43 48.48 -25.91 16.42
N SER A 44 47.20 -25.69 16.67
CA SER A 44 46.36 -26.64 17.41
C SER A 44 44.87 -26.36 17.24
N GLN A 45 44.18 -27.39 16.72
CA GLN A 45 42.74 -27.67 16.80
C GLN A 45 41.76 -26.99 15.81
N SER A 46 41.70 -27.66 14.66
CA SER A 46 40.56 -27.86 13.78
C SER A 46 39.20 -28.09 14.49
N PHE A 47 38.25 -27.17 14.34
CA PHE A 47 36.83 -27.39 13.98
C PHE A 47 36.04 -26.06 14.06
N SER A 48 36.50 -25.02 13.37
CA SER A 48 35.73 -23.81 13.11
C SER A 48 35.71 -23.59 11.61
N LEU A 49 34.87 -24.36 10.94
CA LEU A 49 34.46 -24.08 9.56
C LEU A 49 34.06 -22.61 9.46
N LEU A 50 34.82 -21.85 8.66
CA LEU A 50 34.38 -20.76 7.78
C LEU A 50 32.93 -20.27 7.99
N ARG A 51 32.63 -19.67 9.14
CA ARG A 51 31.38 -18.92 9.31
C ARG A 51 31.61 -17.54 8.74
N HIS A 52 31.20 -17.34 7.50
CA HIS A 52 31.30 -16.03 6.84
C HIS A 52 30.65 -14.96 7.73
N PRO A 53 31.36 -13.88 8.12
CA PRO A 53 30.81 -12.81 8.96
C PRO A 53 29.62 -12.08 8.31
N SER A 54 29.39 -12.32 7.02
CA SER A 54 28.27 -11.84 6.21
C SER A 54 26.91 -12.46 6.58
N CYS A 55 26.89 -13.58 7.31
CA CYS A 55 25.67 -14.32 7.62
C CYS A 55 24.92 -13.81 8.86
N TYR A 56 25.52 -12.96 9.70
CA TYR A 56 24.89 -12.36 10.89
C TYR A 56 24.77 -10.83 10.79
N ILE A 57 24.70 -10.28 9.57
CA ILE A 57 24.45 -8.85 9.40
C ILE A 57 22.99 -8.57 9.76
N ILE A 58 22.79 -7.96 10.92
CA ILE A 58 21.51 -7.41 11.37
C ILE A 58 21.57 -5.90 11.09
N ASP A 59 20.59 -5.40 10.34
CA ASP A 59 20.37 -3.96 10.17
C ASP A 59 19.84 -3.38 11.50
N ASN A 60 20.77 -2.92 12.34
CA ASN A 60 20.47 -2.32 13.65
C ASN A 60 20.17 -0.83 13.57
N ASP A 61 20.21 -0.23 12.37
CA ASP A 61 20.00 1.20 12.22
C ASP A 61 18.56 1.56 12.61
N TYR A 62 18.45 2.31 13.70
CA TYR A 62 17.20 2.80 14.29
C TYR A 62 16.19 1.69 14.66
N LEU A 63 16.69 0.52 15.09
CA LEU A 63 15.84 -0.64 15.39
C LEU A 63 14.82 -0.34 16.51
N VAL A 64 15.23 0.39 17.54
CA VAL A 64 14.39 0.72 18.71
C VAL A 64 13.28 1.69 18.30
N GLU A 65 13.59 2.68 17.49
CA GLU A 65 12.66 3.66 16.94
C GLU A 65 11.64 2.99 16.01
N ARG A 66 12.12 2.11 15.12
CA ARG A 66 11.26 1.27 14.27
C ARG A 66 10.36 0.38 15.11
N PHE A 67 10.84 -0.20 16.21
CA PHE A 67 10.03 -1.02 17.09
C PHE A 67 8.86 -0.24 17.69
N TRP A 68 9.11 0.89 18.34
CA TRP A 68 8.03 1.68 18.95
C TRP A 68 7.07 2.26 17.91
N LEU A 69 7.59 2.81 16.79
CA LEU A 69 6.75 3.44 15.77
C LEU A 69 5.98 2.43 14.92
N VAL A 70 6.67 1.43 14.37
CA VAL A 70 6.09 0.51 13.39
C VAL A 70 5.36 -0.64 14.09
N THR A 71 5.95 -1.21 15.14
CA THR A 71 5.38 -2.38 15.83
C THR A 71 4.32 -1.95 16.81
N VAL A 72 4.63 -1.05 17.76
CA VAL A 72 3.66 -0.68 18.81
C VAL A 72 2.56 0.22 18.26
N LEU A 73 2.91 1.43 17.79
CA LEU A 73 1.90 2.38 17.27
C LEU A 73 1.23 1.86 16.00
N GLY A 74 1.99 1.25 15.10
CA GLY A 74 1.42 0.71 13.87
C GLY A 74 0.44 -0.44 14.10
N SER A 75 0.74 -1.38 15.01
CA SER A 75 -0.17 -2.50 15.28
C SER A 75 -1.43 -2.05 16.02
N THR A 76 -1.37 -1.03 16.89
CA THR A 76 -2.58 -0.49 17.53
C THR A 76 -3.49 0.18 16.52
N LEU A 77 -2.93 1.01 15.63
CA LEU A 77 -3.67 1.64 14.53
C LEU A 77 -4.29 0.60 13.59
N SER A 78 -3.52 -0.43 13.23
CA SER A 78 -4.02 -1.53 12.41
C SER A 78 -5.14 -2.30 13.09
N THR A 79 -5.03 -2.57 14.40
CA THR A 79 -6.08 -3.26 15.17
C THR A 79 -7.37 -2.46 15.20
N ILE A 80 -7.29 -1.14 15.45
CA ILE A 80 -8.45 -0.24 15.39
C ILE A 80 -9.07 -0.27 13.99
N SER A 81 -8.24 -0.14 12.95
CA SER A 81 -8.68 -0.20 11.56
C SER A 81 -9.38 -1.52 11.21
N ILE A 82 -8.88 -2.66 11.71
CA ILE A 82 -9.51 -3.97 11.52
C ILE A 82 -10.90 -3.99 12.16
N ILE A 83 -11.02 -3.54 13.41
CA ILE A 83 -12.30 -3.55 14.14
C ILE A 83 -13.33 -2.66 13.43
N GLU A 84 -12.96 -1.43 13.07
CA GLU A 84 -13.86 -0.48 12.41
C GLU A 84 -14.29 -0.95 11.01
N ASN A 85 -13.34 -1.38 10.18
CA ASN A 85 -13.66 -1.84 8.82
C ASN A 85 -14.40 -3.18 8.82
N LEU A 86 -14.12 -4.07 9.77
CA LEU A 86 -14.87 -5.32 9.91
C LEU A 86 -16.32 -5.04 10.35
N PHE A 87 -16.52 -4.10 11.26
CA PHE A 87 -17.86 -3.64 11.63
C PHE A 87 -18.61 -3.07 10.42
N LEU A 88 -18.00 -2.18 9.63
CA LEU A 88 -18.59 -1.65 8.41
C LEU A 88 -18.92 -2.75 7.40
N PHE A 89 -18.03 -3.71 7.23
CA PHE A 89 -18.24 -4.86 6.36
C PHE A 89 -19.44 -5.71 6.82
N ILE A 90 -19.56 -6.00 8.11
CA ILE A 90 -20.68 -6.76 8.70
C ILE A 90 -22.00 -6.00 8.52
N VAL A 91 -22.01 -4.68 8.74
CA VAL A 91 -23.22 -3.85 8.54
C VAL A 91 -23.67 -3.88 7.07
N PHE A 92 -22.74 -3.76 6.13
CA PHE A 92 -23.04 -3.75 4.70
C PHE A 92 -23.45 -5.13 4.17
N ILE A 93 -22.85 -6.22 4.66
CA ILE A 93 -23.26 -7.56 4.25
C ILE A 93 -24.63 -7.95 4.84
N SER A 94 -24.93 -7.51 6.06
CA SER A 94 -26.20 -7.80 6.75
C SER A 94 -27.41 -7.10 6.08
N SER A 95 -27.23 -5.88 5.57
CA SER A 95 -28.32 -5.13 4.93
C SER A 95 -28.58 -5.56 3.47
N ARG A 96 -29.68 -6.29 3.25
CA ARG A 96 -30.08 -6.81 1.92
C ARG A 96 -30.49 -5.72 0.92
N GLN A 97 -31.02 -4.59 1.40
CA GLN A 97 -31.46 -3.45 0.57
C GLN A 97 -30.28 -2.57 0.10
N HIS A 98 -29.11 -2.71 0.70
CA HIS A 98 -27.94 -1.89 0.40
C HIS A 98 -27.03 -2.51 -0.68
N ARG A 99 -27.15 -3.83 -0.93
CA ARG A 99 -26.34 -4.59 -1.91
C ARG A 99 -26.48 -4.15 -3.38
N ASN A 100 -27.52 -3.40 -3.72
CA ASN A 100 -27.79 -2.92 -5.09
C ASN A 100 -27.43 -1.42 -5.31
N SER A 101 -26.83 -0.77 -4.30
CA SER A 101 -26.57 0.68 -4.29
C SER A 101 -25.08 1.04 -4.09
N CYS A 102 -24.77 2.32 -3.86
CA CYS A 102 -23.42 2.89 -3.61
C CYS A 102 -22.62 2.14 -2.52
N SER A 103 -23.33 1.38 -1.67
CA SER A 103 -22.77 0.46 -0.69
C SER A 103 -21.76 -0.54 -1.23
N LEU A 104 -21.92 -1.03 -2.47
CA LEU A 104 -21.06 -2.10 -2.98
C LEU A 104 -19.59 -1.66 -2.99
N TYR A 105 -19.33 -0.42 -3.43
CA TYR A 105 -17.99 0.16 -3.39
C TYR A 105 -17.48 0.30 -1.95
N LEU A 106 -18.32 0.76 -1.03
CA LEU A 106 -17.98 0.91 0.39
C LEU A 106 -17.72 -0.43 1.09
N MET A 107 -18.45 -1.48 0.73
CA MET A 107 -18.26 -2.83 1.24
C MET A 107 -16.93 -3.43 0.76
N LEU A 108 -16.61 -3.29 -0.53
CA LEU A 108 -15.33 -3.74 -1.08
C LEU A 108 -14.15 -2.93 -0.55
N LEU A 109 -14.35 -1.63 -0.27
CA LEU A 109 -13.36 -0.79 0.39
C LEU A 109 -13.10 -1.27 1.82
N ALA A 110 -14.14 -1.49 2.62
CA ALA A 110 -14.00 -2.02 3.97
C ALA A 110 -13.28 -3.39 3.98
N LEU A 111 -13.63 -4.29 3.06
CA LEU A 111 -12.94 -5.57 2.90
C LEU A 111 -11.45 -5.40 2.56
N SER A 112 -11.14 -4.50 1.62
CA SER A 112 -9.77 -4.23 1.19
C SER A 112 -8.95 -3.59 2.30
N ASP A 113 -9.53 -2.67 3.07
CA ASP A 113 -8.86 -1.99 4.19
C ASP A 113 -8.61 -2.94 5.37
N THR A 114 -9.55 -3.85 5.68
CA THR A 114 -9.30 -4.93 6.65
C THR A 114 -8.14 -5.83 6.20
N PHE A 115 -8.08 -6.17 4.91
CA PHE A 115 -6.98 -6.98 4.37
C PHE A 115 -5.63 -6.24 4.44
N ILE A 116 -5.59 -4.96 4.07
CA ILE A 116 -4.39 -4.12 4.16
C ILE A 116 -3.90 -4.04 5.60
N SER A 117 -4.79 -3.78 6.56
CA SER A 117 -4.42 -3.71 7.98
C SER A 117 -3.93 -5.05 8.54
N GLY A 118 -4.56 -6.17 8.17
CA GLY A 118 -4.08 -7.50 8.55
C GLY A 118 -2.68 -7.78 8.00
N THR A 119 -2.45 -7.51 6.72
CA THR A 119 -1.13 -7.70 6.10
C THR A 119 -0.06 -6.76 6.65
N TYR A 120 -0.41 -5.55 7.09
CA TYR A 120 0.51 -4.64 7.77
C TYR A 120 1.13 -5.30 9.00
N ILE A 121 0.32 -5.92 9.87
CA ILE A 121 0.81 -6.59 11.08
C ILE A 121 1.73 -7.76 10.68
N LEU A 122 1.29 -8.59 9.73
CA LEU A 122 2.03 -9.77 9.28
C LEU A 122 3.35 -9.43 8.58
N ILE A 123 3.44 -8.29 7.91
CA ILE A 123 4.63 -7.90 7.13
C ILE A 123 5.54 -6.98 7.94
N MET A 124 5.01 -5.86 8.43
CA MET A 124 5.80 -4.80 9.06
C MET A 124 6.15 -5.13 10.50
N SER A 125 5.16 -5.52 11.30
CA SER A 125 5.37 -5.82 12.72
C SER A 125 6.19 -7.10 12.90
N VAL A 126 5.89 -8.18 12.16
CA VAL A 126 6.69 -9.41 12.23
C VAL A 126 8.12 -9.16 11.74
N LYS A 127 8.33 -8.30 10.73
CA LYS A 127 9.67 -7.96 10.25
C LYS A 127 10.56 -7.39 11.35
N VAL A 128 10.06 -6.38 12.05
CA VAL A 128 10.81 -5.74 13.13
C VAL A 128 10.95 -6.69 14.32
N LEU A 129 9.93 -7.52 14.58
CA LEU A 129 9.95 -8.48 15.69
C LEU A 129 10.99 -9.58 15.52
N TYR A 130 11.14 -10.18 14.33
CA TYR A 130 12.18 -11.20 14.13
C TYR A 130 13.59 -10.60 14.16
N GLN A 131 13.75 -9.33 13.76
CA GLN A 131 15.03 -8.62 13.87
C GLN A 131 15.38 -8.32 15.33
N PHE A 132 14.39 -7.95 16.14
CA PHE A 132 14.56 -7.65 17.57
C PHE A 132 14.77 -8.89 18.44
N THR A 133 14.07 -9.98 18.14
CA THR A 133 14.14 -11.24 18.92
C THR A 133 15.20 -12.22 18.43
N GLU A 134 15.87 -11.89 17.32
CA GLU A 134 16.87 -12.74 16.65
C GLU A 134 16.40 -14.19 16.39
N SER A 135 15.09 -14.39 16.25
CA SER A 135 14.50 -15.72 16.15
C SER A 135 14.54 -16.26 14.71
N VAL A 136 15.31 -17.33 14.50
CA VAL A 136 15.40 -18.07 13.23
C VAL A 136 14.04 -18.70 12.85
N TYR A 137 13.23 -19.12 13.83
CA TYR A 137 11.91 -19.71 13.59
C TYR A 137 10.92 -18.75 12.93
N LEU A 138 10.86 -17.50 13.41
CA LEU A 138 10.01 -16.45 12.84
C LEU A 138 10.45 -16.10 11.40
N LYS A 139 11.76 -16.11 11.14
CA LYS A 139 12.31 -15.91 9.81
C LYS A 139 12.02 -17.08 8.86
N ARG A 140 11.95 -18.32 9.33
CA ARG A 140 11.60 -19.46 8.47
C ARG A 140 10.20 -19.34 7.87
N MET A 141 9.31 -18.59 8.54
CA MET A 141 7.98 -18.30 8.02
C MET A 141 7.96 -17.17 6.95
N VAL A 142 9.10 -16.62 6.52
CA VAL A 142 9.21 -15.58 5.47
C VAL A 142 8.61 -16.01 4.12
N VAL A 143 8.36 -17.30 3.88
CA VAL A 143 7.69 -17.79 2.66
C VAL A 143 6.33 -17.13 2.44
N TYR A 144 5.58 -16.78 3.50
CA TYR A 144 4.30 -16.08 3.35
C TYR A 144 4.44 -14.58 3.05
N LEU A 145 5.62 -13.96 3.25
CA LEU A 145 5.78 -12.50 3.15
C LEU A 145 5.58 -12.01 1.72
N VAL A 146 6.13 -12.72 0.73
CA VAL A 146 6.00 -12.37 -0.68
C VAL A 146 4.53 -12.37 -1.11
N PRO A 147 3.75 -13.48 -0.97
CA PRO A 147 2.36 -13.48 -1.37
C PRO A 147 1.52 -12.46 -0.60
N MET A 148 1.73 -12.30 0.71
CA MET A 148 1.01 -11.29 1.51
C MET A 148 1.29 -9.88 1.00
N MET A 149 2.55 -9.52 0.75
CA MET A 149 2.95 -8.21 0.23
C MET A 149 2.30 -7.92 -1.13
N THR A 150 2.30 -8.90 -2.03
CA THR A 150 1.67 -8.72 -3.35
C THR A 150 0.17 -8.48 -3.24
N MET A 151 -0.50 -9.25 -2.39
CA MET A 151 -1.93 -9.10 -2.13
C MET A 151 -2.24 -7.74 -1.51
N SER A 152 -1.41 -7.21 -0.59
CA SER A 152 -1.58 -5.86 -0.02
C SER A 152 -1.52 -4.80 -1.11
N HIS A 153 -0.56 -4.88 -2.03
CA HIS A 153 -0.45 -3.92 -3.12
C HIS A 153 -1.61 -4.00 -4.10
N ILE A 154 -2.13 -5.20 -4.38
CA ILE A 154 -3.34 -5.39 -5.15
C ILE A 154 -4.54 -4.77 -4.42
N ALA A 155 -4.68 -4.98 -3.11
CA ALA A 155 -5.75 -4.40 -2.31
C ALA A 155 -5.68 -2.86 -2.27
N ILE A 156 -4.50 -2.27 -2.03
CA ILE A 156 -4.31 -0.80 -2.02
C ILE A 156 -4.72 -0.19 -3.37
N THR A 157 -4.26 -0.79 -4.47
CA THR A 157 -4.60 -0.30 -5.82
C THR A 157 -6.08 -0.47 -6.11
N THR A 158 -6.67 -1.61 -5.77
CA THR A 158 -8.12 -1.86 -5.88
C THR A 158 -8.91 -0.81 -5.10
N SER A 159 -8.58 -0.56 -3.83
CA SER A 159 -9.21 0.49 -3.02
C SER A 159 -9.13 1.86 -3.69
N SER A 160 -7.98 2.24 -4.24
CA SER A 160 -7.82 3.52 -4.92
C SER A 160 -8.77 3.69 -6.12
N PHE A 161 -8.93 2.65 -6.94
CA PHE A 161 -9.84 2.67 -8.08
C PHE A 161 -11.31 2.59 -7.65
N LEU A 162 -11.64 1.82 -6.61
CA LEU A 162 -12.99 1.77 -6.06
C LEU A 162 -13.44 3.16 -5.54
N ILE A 163 -12.54 3.91 -4.90
CA ILE A 163 -12.83 5.30 -4.49
C ILE A 163 -13.06 6.18 -5.72
N VAL A 164 -12.23 6.07 -6.77
CA VAL A 164 -12.43 6.81 -8.03
C VAL A 164 -13.80 6.51 -8.62
N PHE A 165 -14.17 5.23 -8.78
CA PHE A 165 -15.47 4.86 -9.34
C PHE A 165 -16.64 5.32 -8.47
N ALA A 166 -16.52 5.25 -7.15
CA ALA A 166 -17.51 5.80 -6.23
C ALA A 166 -17.66 7.33 -6.39
N THR A 167 -16.56 8.06 -6.62
CA THR A 167 -16.63 9.51 -6.87
C THR A 167 -17.21 9.86 -8.23
N VAL A 168 -16.93 9.07 -9.28
CA VAL A 168 -17.54 9.24 -10.61
C VAL A 168 -19.05 9.05 -10.51
N GLU A 169 -19.49 8.01 -9.81
CA GLU A 169 -20.92 7.78 -9.58
C GLU A 169 -21.57 8.97 -8.84
N ARG A 170 -20.96 9.46 -7.76
CA ARG A 170 -21.46 10.65 -7.04
C ARG A 170 -21.49 11.89 -7.92
N PHE A 171 -20.51 12.06 -8.80
CA PHE A 171 -20.47 13.15 -9.77
C PHE A 171 -21.63 13.07 -10.77
N CYS A 172 -21.91 11.89 -11.34
CA CYS A 172 -23.05 11.69 -12.25
C CYS A 172 -24.37 12.03 -11.56
N ILE A 173 -24.59 11.57 -10.33
CA ILE A 173 -25.82 11.86 -9.57
C ILE A 173 -26.00 13.37 -9.33
N THR A 174 -24.90 14.11 -9.11
CA THR A 174 -24.96 15.53 -8.76
C THR A 174 -25.09 16.46 -9.97
N ILE A 175 -24.47 16.12 -11.10
CA ILE A 175 -24.35 17.02 -12.26
C ILE A 175 -25.00 16.45 -13.53
N SER A 176 -24.90 15.15 -13.79
CA SER A 176 -25.26 14.55 -15.09
C SER A 176 -26.11 13.28 -14.92
N HIS A 177 -27.43 13.47 -14.94
CA HIS A 177 -28.40 12.38 -14.81
C HIS A 177 -28.27 11.30 -15.90
N ASN A 178 -27.84 11.67 -17.12
CA ASN A 178 -27.76 10.76 -18.27
C ASN A 178 -26.79 9.59 -18.07
N CYS A 179 -25.77 9.74 -17.22
CA CYS A 179 -24.77 8.69 -16.97
C CYS A 179 -25.15 7.77 -15.79
N VAL A 180 -26.17 8.12 -15.01
CA VAL A 180 -26.51 7.41 -13.75
C VAL A 180 -27.02 6.00 -14.05
N ASP A 181 -27.91 5.85 -15.03
CA ASP A 181 -28.53 4.56 -15.35
C ASP A 181 -27.50 3.54 -15.86
N PHE A 182 -26.56 3.98 -16.71
CA PHE A 182 -25.48 3.12 -17.21
C PHE A 182 -24.55 2.63 -16.09
N LEU A 183 -24.14 3.53 -15.20
CA LEU A 183 -23.22 3.20 -14.10
C LEU A 183 -23.88 2.31 -13.04
N GLN A 184 -25.15 2.57 -12.72
CA GLN A 184 -25.87 1.75 -11.73
C GLN A 184 -26.13 0.34 -12.25
N ASN A 185 -26.49 0.19 -13.52
CA ASN A 185 -26.77 -1.14 -14.09
C ASN A 185 -25.50 -2.00 -14.22
N ASN A 186 -24.34 -1.39 -14.47
CA ASN A 186 -23.06 -2.09 -14.64
C ASN A 186 -22.16 -2.08 -13.39
N ARG A 187 -22.67 -1.70 -12.21
CA ARG A 187 -21.83 -1.45 -11.02
C ARG A 187 -20.93 -2.64 -10.62
N LYS A 188 -21.46 -3.87 -10.69
CA LYS A 188 -20.69 -5.09 -10.38
C LYS A 188 -19.53 -5.29 -11.35
N LEU A 189 -19.74 -5.00 -12.63
CA LEU A 189 -18.72 -5.11 -13.67
C LEU A 189 -17.61 -4.08 -13.43
N ILE A 190 -17.97 -2.84 -13.09
CA ILE A 190 -17.01 -1.78 -12.76
C ILE A 190 -16.15 -2.17 -11.54
N ALA A 191 -16.77 -2.74 -10.50
CA ALA A 191 -16.04 -3.22 -9.34
C ALA A 191 -15.07 -4.37 -9.66
N VAL A 192 -15.50 -5.34 -10.47
CA VAL A 192 -14.62 -6.43 -10.96
C VAL A 192 -13.48 -5.86 -11.79
N PHE A 193 -13.75 -4.87 -12.65
CA PHE A 193 -12.73 -4.21 -13.46
C PHE A 193 -11.68 -3.50 -12.58
N ALA A 194 -12.09 -2.86 -11.49
CA ALA A 194 -11.17 -2.25 -10.51
C ALA A 194 -10.20 -3.28 -9.90
N VAL A 195 -10.73 -4.46 -9.51
CA VAL A 195 -9.93 -5.57 -8.98
C VAL A 195 -8.98 -6.11 -10.05
N LEU A 196 -9.48 -6.31 -11.28
CA LEU A 196 -8.66 -6.80 -12.40
C LEU A 196 -7.50 -5.85 -12.72
N ILE A 197 -7.72 -4.53 -12.72
CA ILE A 197 -6.64 -3.56 -12.90
C ILE A 197 -5.59 -3.70 -11.79
N GLY A 198 -6.01 -3.84 -10.53
CA GLY A 198 -5.12 -4.05 -9.40
C GLY A 198 -4.25 -5.30 -9.58
N VAL A 199 -4.88 -6.43 -9.95
CA VAL A 199 -4.20 -7.71 -10.18
C VAL A 199 -3.25 -7.64 -11.37
N ILE A 200 -3.65 -7.08 -12.52
CA ILE A 200 -2.79 -6.99 -13.70
C ILE A 200 -1.58 -6.09 -13.42
N THR A 201 -1.79 -4.99 -12.70
CA THR A 201 -0.74 -3.98 -12.49
C THR A 201 0.25 -4.35 -11.38
N LYS A 202 -0.19 -5.10 -10.38
CA LYS A 202 0.62 -5.46 -9.19
C LYS A 202 0.86 -6.95 -9.03
N GLY A 203 0.12 -7.81 -9.72
CA GLY A 203 0.30 -9.27 -9.68
C GLY A 203 1.66 -9.73 -10.22
N THR A 204 2.30 -8.93 -11.09
CA THR A 204 3.67 -9.22 -11.56
C THR A 204 4.70 -9.23 -10.42
N LEU A 205 4.39 -8.65 -9.25
CA LEU A 205 5.25 -8.69 -8.07
C LEU A 205 5.59 -10.12 -7.62
N LEU A 206 4.68 -11.08 -7.80
CA LEU A 206 4.92 -12.48 -7.44
C LEU A 206 6.03 -13.13 -8.28
N LEU A 207 6.20 -12.69 -9.52
CA LEU A 207 7.21 -13.20 -10.45
C LEU A 207 8.53 -12.43 -10.34
N GLU A 208 8.51 -11.27 -9.71
CA GLU A 208 9.66 -10.37 -9.63
C GLU A 208 10.50 -10.62 -8.37
N ILE A 209 9.90 -11.13 -7.30
CA ILE A 209 10.53 -11.30 -5.98
C ILE A 209 10.46 -12.78 -5.61
N ILE A 210 11.62 -13.40 -5.41
CA ILE A 210 11.72 -14.79 -4.96
C ILE A 210 12.51 -14.87 -3.64
N PRO A 211 12.08 -15.70 -2.68
CA PRO A 211 12.90 -16.01 -1.52
C PRO A 211 14.00 -17.00 -1.96
N VAL A 212 15.25 -16.55 -1.92
CA VAL A 212 16.43 -17.37 -2.20
C VAL A 212 16.97 -17.92 -0.88
N TYR A 213 17.19 -19.22 -0.85
CA TYR A 213 17.82 -19.92 0.27
C TYR A 213 19.34 -19.91 0.08
N ASP A 214 20.05 -19.42 1.08
CA ASP A 214 21.51 -19.37 1.10
C ASP A 214 22.04 -20.51 2.00
N PRO A 215 22.58 -21.59 1.42
CA PRO A 215 23.06 -22.75 2.19
C PRO A 215 24.26 -22.40 3.09
N ASP A 216 25.04 -21.37 2.74
CA ASP A 216 26.22 -20.95 3.51
C ASP A 216 25.84 -20.19 4.79
N CYS A 217 24.59 -19.69 4.85
CA CYS A 217 24.02 -19.02 6.01
C CYS A 217 22.91 -19.85 6.69
N ALA A 218 22.96 -21.18 6.57
CA ALA A 218 22.04 -22.07 7.27
C ALA A 218 22.04 -21.81 8.80
N ASP A 219 20.86 -21.82 9.39
CA ASP A 219 20.61 -21.52 10.82
C ASP A 219 21.03 -20.12 11.29
N THR A 220 21.17 -19.15 10.38
CA THR A 220 21.38 -17.73 10.74
C THR A 220 20.24 -16.82 10.27
N LEU A 221 20.22 -15.59 10.80
CA LEU A 221 19.28 -14.53 10.42
C LEU A 221 19.36 -14.11 8.94
N ASN A 222 20.24 -14.71 8.13
CA ASN A 222 20.35 -14.47 6.69
C ASN A 222 20.09 -15.71 5.82
N GLU A 223 19.62 -16.83 6.38
CA GLU A 223 19.27 -18.08 5.67
C GLU A 223 18.34 -17.86 4.46
N TYR A 224 17.39 -16.92 4.58
CA TYR A 224 16.49 -16.51 3.50
C TYR A 224 16.74 -15.05 3.12
N ARG A 225 17.00 -14.78 1.84
CA ARG A 225 17.13 -13.44 1.27
C ARG A 225 16.07 -13.24 0.18
N LEU A 226 15.56 -12.01 0.05
CA LEU A 226 14.62 -11.64 -1.00
C LEU A 226 15.43 -11.07 -2.16
N GLU A 227 15.48 -11.80 -3.28
CA GLU A 227 16.18 -11.35 -4.47
C GLU A 227 15.21 -10.99 -5.60
N VAL A 228 15.64 -10.02 -6.41
CA VAL A 228 14.94 -9.65 -7.64
C VAL A 228 15.30 -10.62 -8.75
N THR A 229 14.29 -11.21 -9.38
CA THR A 229 14.46 -12.22 -10.42
C THR A 229 15.17 -11.65 -11.66
N ALA A 230 15.93 -12.49 -12.38
CA ALA A 230 16.68 -12.16 -13.59
C ALA A 230 15.83 -11.48 -14.70
N LEU A 231 14.51 -11.70 -14.70
CA LEU A 231 13.54 -11.04 -15.59
C LEU A 231 13.59 -9.50 -15.47
N VAL A 232 13.86 -8.97 -14.27
CA VAL A 232 14.03 -7.55 -14.01
C VAL A 232 15.46 -7.10 -14.31
N SER A 233 16.45 -7.96 -14.08
CA SER A 233 17.86 -7.59 -14.20
C SER A 233 18.30 -7.35 -15.65
N HIS A 234 17.87 -8.22 -16.58
CA HIS A 234 18.38 -8.22 -17.96
C HIS A 234 17.68 -7.24 -18.91
N ASN A 235 16.43 -6.83 -18.63
CA ASN A 235 15.62 -5.99 -19.53
C ASN A 235 15.45 -4.55 -19.02
N ARG A 236 16.24 -3.60 -19.54
CA ARG A 236 16.16 -2.18 -19.17
C ARG A 236 14.82 -1.52 -19.52
N HIS A 237 14.17 -1.95 -20.61
CA HIS A 237 12.84 -1.46 -21.00
C HIS A 237 11.75 -1.88 -20.01
N TYR A 238 11.84 -3.10 -19.45
CA TYR A 238 10.88 -3.58 -18.45
C TYR A 238 10.98 -2.79 -17.14
N LYS A 239 12.20 -2.43 -16.70
CA LYS A 239 12.43 -1.56 -15.54
C LYS A 239 11.77 -0.18 -15.72
N LEU A 240 12.00 0.47 -16.87
CA LEU A 240 11.44 1.79 -17.17
C LEU A 240 9.91 1.76 -17.25
N TRP A 241 9.35 0.78 -17.96
CA TRP A 241 7.89 0.61 -18.06
C TRP A 241 7.26 0.37 -16.69
N ARG A 242 7.80 -0.55 -15.90
CA ARG A 242 7.29 -0.90 -14.58
C ARG A 242 7.37 0.24 -13.56
N PHE A 243 8.34 1.15 -13.68
CA PHE A 243 8.45 2.32 -12.82
C PHE A 243 7.49 3.42 -13.26
N TRP A 244 7.58 3.85 -14.53
CA TRP A 244 6.82 4.99 -15.03
C TRP A 244 5.34 4.68 -15.23
N PHE A 245 5.02 3.63 -16.00
CA PHE A 245 3.62 3.30 -16.32
C PHE A 245 2.84 2.98 -15.05
N ARG A 246 3.39 2.13 -14.18
CA ARG A 246 2.72 1.71 -12.94
C ARG A 246 2.48 2.87 -11.99
N ASN A 247 3.47 3.76 -11.80
CA ASN A 247 3.30 4.91 -10.90
C ASN A 247 2.32 5.93 -11.50
N ILE A 248 2.37 6.17 -12.81
CA ILE A 248 1.39 7.06 -13.46
C ILE A 248 -0.03 6.49 -13.30
N VAL A 249 -0.25 5.21 -13.63
CA VAL A 249 -1.57 4.59 -13.64
C VAL A 249 -2.14 4.37 -12.25
N THR A 250 -1.32 3.98 -11.26
CA THR A 250 -1.83 3.60 -9.93
C THR A 250 -1.72 4.70 -8.88
N ILE A 251 -0.95 5.77 -9.14
CA ILE A 251 -0.76 6.87 -8.18
C ILE A 251 -1.29 8.18 -8.77
N LEU A 252 -0.76 8.61 -9.91
CA LEU A 252 -1.12 9.92 -10.47
C LEU A 252 -2.56 9.94 -10.98
N PHE A 253 -2.97 8.92 -11.72
CA PHE A 253 -4.30 8.88 -12.33
C PHE A 253 -5.43 8.91 -11.28
N PRO A 254 -5.46 8.06 -10.23
CA PRO A 254 -6.49 8.15 -9.20
C PRO A 254 -6.47 9.50 -8.48
N PHE A 255 -5.29 10.04 -8.18
CA PHE A 255 -5.15 11.30 -7.47
C PHE A 255 -5.76 12.48 -8.26
N PHE A 256 -5.34 12.68 -9.51
CA PHE A 256 -5.83 13.80 -10.32
C PHE A 256 -7.31 13.66 -10.65
N THR A 257 -7.78 12.43 -10.89
CA THR A 257 -9.20 12.15 -11.12
C THR A 257 -10.03 12.50 -9.89
N LEU A 258 -9.61 12.06 -8.70
CA LEU A 258 -10.29 12.39 -7.44
C LEU A 258 -10.29 13.89 -7.17
N MET A 259 -9.16 14.57 -7.37
CA MET A 259 -9.07 16.01 -7.17
C MET A 259 -10.04 16.77 -8.08
N TYR A 260 -10.03 16.43 -9.37
CA TYR A 260 -10.92 17.05 -10.36
C TYR A 260 -12.40 16.81 -10.05
N LEU A 261 -12.79 15.56 -9.78
CA LEU A 261 -14.19 15.20 -9.53
C LEU A 261 -14.70 15.82 -8.22
N ASN A 262 -13.93 15.74 -7.14
CA ASN A 262 -14.33 16.34 -5.86
C ASN A 262 -14.44 17.87 -5.96
N ALA A 263 -13.54 18.54 -6.70
CA ALA A 263 -13.64 19.99 -6.91
C ALA A 263 -14.92 20.38 -7.67
N ARG A 264 -15.28 19.61 -8.71
CA ARG A 264 -16.52 19.84 -9.48
C ARG A 264 -17.78 19.60 -8.64
N ILE A 265 -17.82 18.51 -7.87
CA ILE A 265 -18.95 18.21 -6.97
C ILE A 265 -19.18 19.36 -5.99
N VAL A 266 -18.10 19.86 -5.35
CA VAL A 266 -18.21 20.97 -4.39
C VAL A 266 -18.68 22.26 -5.04
N ASN A 267 -18.24 22.56 -6.27
CA ASN A 267 -18.67 23.75 -6.99
C ASN A 267 -20.16 23.71 -7.34
N GLU A 268 -20.67 22.56 -7.83
CA GLU A 268 -22.10 22.44 -8.14
C GLU A 268 -22.94 22.47 -6.87
N LEU A 269 -22.49 21.80 -5.79
CA LEU A 269 -23.18 21.82 -4.51
C LEU A 269 -23.30 23.26 -3.97
N ARG A 270 -22.23 24.06 -4.07
CA ARG A 270 -22.26 25.48 -3.69
C ARG A 270 -23.30 26.24 -4.51
N LYS A 271 -23.32 26.06 -5.83
CA LYS A 271 -24.29 26.72 -6.72
C LYS A 271 -25.73 26.37 -6.35
N ASN A 272 -26.02 25.10 -6.09
CA ASN A 272 -27.35 24.64 -5.67
C ASN A 272 -27.78 25.25 -4.32
N VAL A 273 -26.85 25.37 -3.36
CA VAL A 273 -27.11 26.03 -2.08
C VAL A 273 -27.39 27.52 -2.25
N TYR A 274 -26.60 28.24 -3.07
CA TYR A 274 -26.82 29.65 -3.36
C TYR A 274 -28.17 29.90 -4.04
N MET A 275 -28.55 29.06 -5.01
CA MET A 275 -29.86 29.14 -5.66
C MET A 275 -30.99 28.88 -4.67
N GLY A 276 -30.87 27.86 -3.81
CA GLY A 276 -31.86 27.56 -2.78
C GLY A 276 -32.07 28.71 -1.77
N MET A 277 -30.98 29.36 -1.34
CA MET A 277 -31.07 30.55 -0.47
C MET A 277 -31.79 31.72 -1.16
N GLN A 278 -31.51 31.96 -2.45
CA GLN A 278 -32.15 33.03 -3.20
C GLN A 278 -33.66 32.78 -3.38
N THR A 279 -34.06 31.55 -3.71
CA THR A 279 -35.47 31.16 -3.80
C THR A 279 -36.19 31.33 -2.46
N ASN A 280 -35.56 30.95 -1.34
CA ASN A 280 -36.16 31.11 -0.01
C ASN A 280 -36.31 32.58 0.41
N SER A 281 -35.35 33.44 0.06
CA SER A 281 -35.41 34.88 0.30
C SER A 281 -36.55 35.54 -0.49
N VAL A 282 -36.69 35.21 -1.78
CA VAL A 282 -37.78 35.70 -2.63
C VAL A 282 -39.14 35.22 -2.12
N ASN A 283 -39.26 33.94 -1.77
CA ASN A 283 -40.50 33.38 -1.21
C ASN A 283 -40.90 34.07 0.10
N SER A 284 -39.93 34.41 0.95
CA SER A 284 -40.17 35.13 2.20
C SER A 284 -40.63 36.58 1.96
N ALA A 285 -40.04 37.26 0.99
CA ALA A 285 -40.44 38.61 0.59
C ALA A 285 -41.87 38.64 0.02
N VAL A 286 -42.21 37.71 -0.89
CA VAL A 286 -43.56 37.59 -1.46
C VAL A 286 -44.60 37.34 -0.38
N LYS A 287 -44.30 36.48 0.61
CA LYS A 287 -45.21 36.19 1.72
C LYS A 287 -45.44 37.42 2.62
N ALA A 288 -44.41 38.23 2.85
CA ALA A 288 -44.52 39.47 3.62
C ALA A 288 -45.36 40.55 2.90
N VAL A 289 -45.26 40.65 1.57
CA VAL A 289 -46.10 41.59 0.79
C VAL A 289 -47.57 41.15 0.81
N SER A 290 -47.85 39.85 0.63
CA SER A 290 -49.22 39.32 0.65
C SER A 290 -49.90 39.48 2.01
N ALA A 291 -49.15 39.40 3.11
CA ALA A 291 -49.69 39.61 4.46
C ALA A 291 -50.10 41.07 4.74
N LYS A 292 -49.57 42.04 3.98
CA LYS A 292 -49.83 43.48 4.16
C LYS A 292 -51.04 43.99 3.34
N GLN A 293 -51.58 43.15 2.45
CA GLN A 293 -52.74 43.44 1.60
C GLN A 293 -54.05 42.87 2.15
N ARG A 294 -54.01 42.20 3.32
CA ARG A 294 -55.18 41.83 4.12
C ARG A 294 -55.32 42.78 5.30
#